data_AF-A0A1A5CWX8-F1
#
_entry.id   AF-A0A1A5CWX8-F1
#
_cell.length_a   1.000
_cell.length_b   1.000
_cell.length_c   1.000
_cell.angle_alpha   90.00
_cell.angle_beta   90.00
_cell.angle_gamma   90.00
#
_symmetry.space_group_name_H-M   'P 1'
#
loop_
_entity.id
_entity.type
_entity.pdbx_description
1 polymer ?
#
loop_
_entity_poly.entity_id
_entity_poly.type
_entity_poly.pdbx_seq_one_letter_code
_entity_poly.pdbx_strand_id
1 'polypeptide(L)'
;MHRQNGILDLFDSSEVIILSDNETFNSLVSEQGWPTANLAELSRAPQCSVVFSFSDAAAIRSHDLAAQYPESRMVFCALHVFDASLETALYSFDLMCASDFKNALEKQCIAAEMMETSSRLRLCGQGADGWVDLDSSVKPYALLKSVEGPFVHSVAEFFEVHHAHLHRKQAAPFWVSGEFLVSGVLSVMRPTGRLPYENSTRDVDAFVQKVAAANSVKMIVTDNKVTSFCIDAEEQVDFLRILGGDRQELVTEFAIGVNEAIEEKIDYARNSQLNEGIEGIHLAIGDGVSGYHIDFLCPSVGVEVEG
;
A
#
# COMPACT_ATOMS: atom_id res chain seq x y z
N MET A 1 22.45 11.61 -18.97
CA MET A 1 21.96 11.22 -17.64
C MET A 1 20.84 10.23 -17.91
N HIS A 2 21.11 8.93 -17.79
CA HIS A 2 20.05 7.93 -17.94
C HIS A 2 19.03 8.17 -16.82
N ARG A 3 17.77 8.43 -17.16
CA ARG A 3 16.69 8.35 -16.17
C ARG A 3 16.67 6.89 -15.71
N GLN A 4 16.96 6.66 -14.43
CA GLN A 4 16.67 5.38 -13.78
C GLN A 4 15.18 5.08 -13.96
N ASN A 5 14.84 3.84 -14.24
CA ASN A 5 13.45 3.43 -14.44
C ASN A 5 13.19 2.16 -13.64
N GLY A 6 12.44 2.30 -12.55
CA GLY A 6 12.21 1.23 -11.58
C GLY A 6 11.71 -0.06 -12.18
N ILE A 7 10.78 0.02 -13.14
CA ILE A 7 10.25 -1.15 -13.84
C ILE A 7 11.37 -1.85 -14.63
N LEU A 8 12.12 -1.12 -15.47
CA LEU A 8 13.21 -1.74 -16.24
C LEU A 8 14.29 -2.32 -15.33
N ASP A 9 14.63 -1.63 -14.24
CA ASP A 9 15.65 -2.08 -13.30
C ASP A 9 15.23 -3.34 -12.53
N LEU A 10 13.95 -3.47 -12.18
CA LEU A 10 13.37 -4.67 -11.54
C LEU A 10 13.44 -5.89 -12.46
N PHE A 11 13.17 -5.72 -13.76
CA PHE A 11 13.16 -6.83 -14.73
C PHE A 11 14.51 -7.00 -15.45
N ASP A 12 15.59 -6.39 -14.95
CA ASP A 12 16.94 -6.42 -15.53
C ASP A 12 16.98 -6.06 -17.03
N SER A 13 16.23 -5.01 -17.39
CA SER A 13 16.08 -4.52 -18.77
C SER A 13 15.55 -5.57 -19.77
N SER A 14 14.86 -6.60 -19.26
CA SER A 14 14.11 -7.53 -20.12
C SER A 14 12.97 -6.79 -20.83
N GLU A 15 12.44 -7.37 -21.91
CA GLU A 15 11.26 -6.85 -22.58
C GLU A 15 10.05 -6.98 -21.64
N VAL A 16 9.62 -5.87 -21.06
CA VAL A 16 8.46 -5.78 -20.16
C VAL A 16 7.24 -5.32 -20.96
N ILE A 17 6.11 -6.01 -20.78
CA ILE A 17 4.83 -5.60 -21.37
C ILE A 17 3.90 -5.10 -20.26
N ILE A 18 3.35 -3.92 -20.44
CA ILE A 18 2.31 -3.37 -19.56
C ILE A 18 0.96 -3.94 -19.98
N LEU A 19 0.28 -4.60 -19.05
CA LEU A 19 -1.01 -5.24 -19.29
C LEU A 19 -2.11 -4.47 -18.58
N SER A 20 -3.22 -4.21 -19.27
CA SER A 20 -4.43 -3.70 -18.63
C SER A 20 -5.69 -4.07 -19.39
N ASP A 21 -6.85 -3.91 -18.75
CA ASP A 21 -8.17 -4.00 -19.38
C ASP A 21 -8.72 -2.63 -19.83
N ASN A 22 -7.89 -1.59 -19.87
CA ASN A 22 -8.28 -0.24 -20.25
C ASN A 22 -7.50 0.25 -21.50
N GLU A 23 -8.20 0.36 -22.63
CA GLU A 23 -7.60 0.75 -23.91
C GLU A 23 -6.99 2.16 -23.92
N THR A 24 -7.62 3.10 -23.21
CA THR A 24 -7.12 4.47 -23.11
C THR A 24 -5.81 4.51 -22.34
N PHE A 25 -5.72 3.78 -21.22
CA PHE A 25 -4.49 3.63 -20.47
C PHE A 25 -3.40 2.98 -21.31
N ASN A 26 -3.69 1.86 -21.99
CA ASN A 26 -2.75 1.19 -22.88
C ASN A 26 -2.22 2.14 -23.97
N SER A 27 -3.10 2.91 -24.61
CA SER A 27 -2.71 3.87 -25.64
C SER A 27 -1.75 4.94 -25.10
N LEU A 28 -2.07 5.54 -23.95
CA LEU A 28 -1.24 6.60 -23.35
C LEU A 28 0.11 6.07 -22.85
N VAL A 29 0.16 4.87 -22.28
CA VAL A 29 1.43 4.23 -21.86
C VAL A 29 2.26 3.83 -23.07
N SER A 30 1.63 3.38 -24.16
CA SER A 30 2.29 3.09 -25.44
C SER A 30 2.89 4.33 -26.09
N GLU A 31 2.20 5.47 -26.04
CA GLU A 31 2.73 6.77 -26.49
C GLU A 31 3.98 7.21 -25.71
N GLN A 32 4.14 6.74 -24.47
CA GLN A 32 5.35 6.95 -23.66
C GLN A 32 6.50 5.97 -24.00
N GLY A 33 6.29 5.07 -24.97
CA GLY A 33 7.30 4.13 -25.48
C GLY A 33 7.28 2.74 -24.85
N TRP A 34 6.22 2.39 -24.11
CA TRP A 34 6.11 1.07 -23.47
C TRP A 34 5.30 0.09 -24.32
N PRO A 35 5.75 -1.17 -24.47
CA PRO A 35 4.91 -2.21 -25.04
C PRO A 35 3.68 -2.44 -24.15
N THR A 36 2.50 -2.41 -24.75
CA THR A 36 1.23 -2.63 -24.03
C THR A 36 0.39 -3.73 -24.68
N ALA A 37 -0.42 -4.44 -23.90
CA ALA A 37 -1.41 -5.37 -24.43
C ALA A 37 -2.70 -5.40 -23.59
N ASN A 38 -3.83 -5.66 -24.24
CA ASN A 38 -5.08 -5.87 -23.55
C ASN A 38 -5.08 -7.24 -22.85
N LEU A 39 -5.31 -7.24 -21.54
CA LEU A 39 -5.30 -8.44 -20.72
C LEU A 39 -6.33 -9.50 -21.14
N ALA A 40 -7.49 -9.08 -21.64
CA ALA A 40 -8.57 -9.96 -22.08
C ALA A 40 -8.24 -10.70 -23.40
N GLU A 41 -7.35 -10.14 -24.22
CA GLU A 41 -7.01 -10.69 -25.54
C GLU A 41 -5.81 -11.65 -25.49
N LEU A 42 -5.10 -11.70 -24.37
CA LEU A 42 -3.92 -12.54 -24.22
C LEU A 42 -4.29 -14.02 -24.13
N SER A 43 -3.73 -14.82 -25.04
CA SER A 43 -3.74 -16.28 -24.97
C SER A 43 -2.61 -16.84 -24.10
N ARG A 44 -1.54 -16.05 -23.90
CA ARG A 44 -0.34 -16.42 -23.13
C ARG A 44 0.20 -15.23 -22.35
N ALA A 45 0.67 -15.46 -21.14
CA ALA A 45 1.36 -14.45 -20.36
C ALA A 45 2.74 -14.11 -20.98
N PRO A 46 3.09 -12.82 -21.10
CA PRO A 46 4.46 -12.40 -21.36
C PRO A 46 5.42 -12.92 -20.28
N GLN A 47 6.70 -13.00 -20.60
CA GLN A 47 7.68 -13.46 -19.61
C GLN A 47 7.89 -12.45 -18.49
N CYS A 48 7.84 -11.15 -18.79
CA CYS A 48 7.91 -10.06 -17.83
C CYS A 48 6.74 -9.11 -18.07
N SER A 49 5.93 -8.85 -17.04
CA SER A 49 4.79 -7.95 -17.18
C SER A 49 4.47 -7.18 -15.91
N VAL A 50 4.01 -5.95 -16.09
CA VAL A 50 3.33 -5.18 -15.06
C VAL A 50 1.86 -5.09 -15.42
N VAL A 51 0.98 -5.38 -14.49
CA VAL A 51 -0.46 -5.48 -14.76
C VAL A 51 -1.23 -4.45 -13.95
N PHE A 52 -1.99 -3.60 -14.64
CA PHE A 52 -2.92 -2.64 -14.06
C PHE A 52 -4.35 -3.15 -14.26
N SER A 53 -4.99 -3.60 -13.17
CA SER A 53 -6.34 -4.17 -13.23
C SER A 53 -7.39 -3.13 -12.84
N PHE A 54 -8.14 -2.62 -13.81
CA PHE A 54 -9.24 -1.65 -13.61
C PHE A 54 -10.54 -2.32 -13.17
N SER A 55 -10.67 -3.64 -13.34
CA SER A 55 -11.84 -4.42 -12.94
C SER A 55 -11.50 -5.71 -12.20
N ASP A 56 -12.48 -6.24 -11.46
CA ASP A 56 -12.41 -7.58 -10.84
C ASP A 56 -12.11 -8.68 -11.87
N ALA A 57 -12.71 -8.58 -13.06
CA ALA A 57 -12.51 -9.55 -14.13
C ALA A 57 -11.05 -9.55 -14.61
N ALA A 58 -10.42 -8.37 -14.69
CA ALA A 58 -9.01 -8.25 -15.00
C ALA A 58 -8.13 -8.80 -13.89
N ALA A 59 -8.45 -8.53 -12.61
CA ALA A 59 -7.71 -9.08 -11.49
C ALA A 59 -7.73 -10.62 -11.49
N ILE A 60 -8.91 -11.22 -11.70
CA ILE A 60 -9.06 -12.68 -11.82
C ILE A 60 -8.25 -13.22 -13.00
N ARG A 61 -8.38 -12.58 -14.17
CA ARG A 61 -7.66 -13.00 -15.38
C ARG A 61 -6.14 -12.96 -15.19
N SER A 62 -5.66 -11.96 -14.47
CA SER A 62 -4.24 -11.78 -14.14
C SER A 62 -3.71 -12.94 -13.30
N HIS A 63 -4.46 -13.35 -12.27
CA HIS A 63 -4.12 -14.51 -11.45
C HIS A 63 -4.19 -15.83 -12.23
N ASP A 64 -5.20 -16.00 -13.09
CA ASP A 64 -5.32 -17.19 -13.95
C ASP A 64 -4.13 -17.32 -14.90
N LEU A 65 -3.66 -16.21 -15.47
CA LEU A 65 -2.47 -16.17 -16.32
C LEU A 65 -1.22 -16.54 -15.53
N ALA A 66 -1.02 -15.95 -14.35
CA ALA A 66 0.12 -16.26 -13.50
C ALA A 66 0.16 -17.74 -13.09
N ALA A 67 -1.00 -18.34 -12.76
CA ALA A 67 -1.10 -19.75 -12.42
C ALA A 67 -0.80 -20.69 -13.60
N GLN A 68 -1.16 -20.30 -14.83
CA GLN A 68 -0.90 -21.07 -16.04
C GLN A 68 0.56 -20.98 -16.52
N TYR A 69 1.26 -19.89 -16.17
CA TYR A 69 2.61 -19.60 -16.62
C TYR A 69 3.54 -19.31 -15.44
N PRO A 70 3.84 -20.30 -14.57
CA PRO A 70 4.61 -20.10 -13.33
C PRO A 70 6.06 -19.65 -13.53
N GLU A 71 6.56 -19.66 -14.78
CA GLU A 71 7.90 -19.20 -15.15
C GLU A 71 7.96 -17.70 -15.46
N SER A 72 6.84 -16.97 -15.38
CA SER A 72 6.79 -15.53 -15.61
C SER A 72 7.23 -14.72 -14.39
N ARG A 73 7.60 -13.46 -14.64
CA ARG A 73 7.80 -12.42 -13.63
C ARG A 73 6.69 -11.39 -13.79
N MET A 74 5.81 -11.29 -12.80
CA MET A 74 4.60 -10.46 -12.87
C MET A 74 4.46 -9.59 -11.62
N VAL A 75 4.22 -8.29 -11.85
CA VAL A 75 3.85 -7.33 -10.81
C VAL A 75 2.42 -6.87 -11.03
N PHE A 76 1.56 -6.90 -10.01
CA PHE A 76 0.18 -6.42 -10.10
C PHE A 76 -0.01 -5.09 -9.37
N CYS A 77 -0.75 -4.18 -10.00
CA CYS A 77 -1.31 -2.99 -9.39
C CYS A 77 -2.84 -3.11 -9.41
N ALA A 78 -3.44 -3.23 -8.22
CA ALA A 78 -4.84 -3.59 -8.03
C ALA A 78 -5.79 -2.37 -8.02
N LEU A 79 -5.81 -1.58 -9.10
CA LEU A 79 -6.59 -0.35 -9.18
C LEU A 79 -8.08 -0.52 -8.83
N HIS A 80 -8.70 -1.63 -9.24
CA HIS A 80 -10.11 -1.95 -9.02
C HIS A 80 -10.60 -1.94 -7.55
N VAL A 81 -9.72 -2.16 -6.56
CA VAL A 81 -10.08 -2.08 -5.13
C VAL A 81 -9.63 -0.78 -4.46
N PHE A 82 -8.82 0.03 -5.15
CA PHE A 82 -8.40 1.36 -4.76
C PHE A 82 -9.18 2.39 -5.60
N ASP A 83 -8.50 3.11 -6.51
CA ASP A 83 -9.11 4.00 -7.49
C ASP A 83 -8.76 3.57 -8.92
N ALA A 84 -9.78 3.14 -9.66
CA ALA A 84 -9.69 2.72 -11.06
C ALA A 84 -9.84 3.88 -12.07
N SER A 85 -9.70 5.12 -11.64
CA SER A 85 -9.62 6.26 -12.56
C SER A 85 -8.38 6.17 -13.46
N LEU A 86 -8.50 6.68 -14.68
CA LEU A 86 -7.38 6.73 -15.62
C LEU A 86 -6.23 7.57 -15.06
N GLU A 87 -6.56 8.66 -14.38
CA GLU A 87 -5.63 9.55 -13.74
C GLU A 87 -4.80 8.80 -12.70
N THR A 88 -5.43 8.07 -11.77
CA THR A 88 -4.72 7.33 -10.72
C THR A 88 -3.91 6.16 -11.29
N ALA A 89 -4.37 5.52 -12.36
CA ALA A 89 -3.60 4.51 -13.06
C ALA A 89 -2.28 5.06 -13.64
N LEU A 90 -2.34 6.20 -14.36
CA LEU A 90 -1.16 6.85 -14.92
C LEU A 90 -0.21 7.34 -13.83
N TYR A 91 -0.76 7.90 -12.75
CA TYR A 91 0.03 8.28 -11.57
C TYR A 91 0.74 7.08 -10.95
N SER A 92 0.04 5.97 -10.76
CA SER A 92 0.62 4.74 -10.19
C SER A 92 1.72 4.19 -11.10
N PHE A 93 1.53 4.25 -12.42
CA PHE A 93 2.54 3.89 -13.40
C PHE A 93 3.79 4.78 -13.32
N ASP A 94 3.61 6.10 -13.20
CA ASP A 94 4.71 7.05 -13.03
C ASP A 94 5.48 6.82 -11.72
N LEU A 95 4.79 6.49 -10.63
CA LEU A 95 5.41 6.12 -9.36
C LEU A 95 6.22 4.82 -9.48
N MET A 96 5.67 3.79 -10.13
CA MET A 96 6.42 2.55 -10.40
C MET A 96 7.68 2.81 -11.25
N CYS A 97 7.58 3.68 -12.25
CA CYS A 97 8.75 4.08 -13.04
C CYS A 97 9.80 4.86 -12.23
N ALA A 98 9.36 5.64 -11.23
CA ALA A 98 10.23 6.44 -10.38
C ALA A 98 10.84 5.68 -9.20
N SER A 99 10.25 4.55 -8.82
CA SER A 99 10.65 3.75 -7.66
C SER A 99 12.01 3.08 -7.86
N ASP A 100 12.72 2.82 -6.76
CA ASP A 100 13.91 1.97 -6.75
C ASP A 100 13.59 0.64 -6.07
N PHE A 101 13.13 -0.34 -6.86
CA PHE A 101 12.74 -1.66 -6.35
C PHE A 101 13.90 -2.41 -5.69
N LYS A 102 15.13 -2.24 -6.18
CA LYS A 102 16.30 -2.95 -5.66
C LYS A 102 16.66 -2.41 -4.27
N ASN A 103 16.76 -1.08 -4.14
CA ASN A 103 16.97 -0.43 -2.86
C ASN A 103 15.83 -0.72 -1.87
N ALA A 104 14.57 -0.71 -2.33
CA ALA A 104 13.43 -1.04 -1.49
C ALA A 104 13.51 -2.47 -0.93
N LEU A 105 13.89 -3.47 -1.73
CA LEU A 105 14.09 -4.84 -1.26
C LEU A 105 15.23 -4.95 -0.22
N GLU A 106 16.32 -4.20 -0.39
CA GLU A 106 17.40 -4.14 0.60
C GLU A 106 16.91 -3.52 1.92
N LYS A 107 16.18 -2.40 1.85
CA LYS A 107 15.57 -1.75 3.03
C LYS A 107 14.52 -2.64 3.70
N GLN A 108 13.72 -3.40 2.94
CA GLN A 108 12.80 -4.39 3.51
C GLN A 108 13.52 -5.43 4.34
N CYS A 109 14.67 -5.94 3.88
CA CYS A 109 15.42 -6.94 4.64
C CYS A 109 15.84 -6.39 6.01
N ILE A 110 16.29 -5.13 6.05
CA ILE A 110 16.67 -4.43 7.28
C ILE A 110 15.45 -4.22 8.19
N ALA A 111 14.33 -3.72 7.64
CA ALA A 111 13.10 -3.49 8.41
C ALA A 111 12.52 -4.80 8.96
N ALA A 112 12.53 -5.87 8.17
CA ALA A 112 12.07 -7.19 8.61
C ALA A 112 12.96 -7.77 9.71
N GLU A 113 14.29 -7.71 9.57
CA GLU A 113 15.21 -8.13 10.63
C GLU A 113 15.00 -7.32 11.92
N MET A 114 14.80 -6.01 11.80
CA MET A 114 14.50 -5.12 12.92
C MET A 114 13.23 -5.55 13.65
N MET A 115 12.13 -5.81 12.92
CA MET A 115 10.85 -6.25 13.48
C MET A 115 10.91 -7.68 14.04
N GLU A 116 11.72 -8.57 13.48
CA GLU A 116 11.87 -9.94 13.99
C GLU A 116 12.73 -10.02 15.27
N THR A 117 13.71 -9.13 15.42
CA THR A 117 14.72 -9.22 16.49
C THR A 117 14.45 -8.29 17.68
N SER A 118 13.55 -7.33 17.53
CA SER A 118 13.23 -6.34 18.57
C SER A 118 11.87 -6.64 19.20
N SER A 119 11.78 -6.56 20.53
CA SER A 119 10.49 -6.60 21.22
C SER A 119 9.76 -5.26 21.22
N ARG A 120 10.49 -4.18 20.92
CA ARG A 120 9.97 -2.82 20.96
C ARG A 120 10.75 -1.91 20.02
N LEU A 121 10.04 -1.06 19.28
CA LEU A 121 10.61 -0.05 18.41
C LEU A 121 10.08 1.33 18.82
N ARG A 122 10.93 2.34 18.71
CA ARG A 122 10.57 3.75 18.87
C ARG A 122 10.18 4.32 17.52
N LEU A 123 9.10 5.09 17.51
CA LEU A 123 8.59 5.82 16.35
C LEU A 123 8.83 7.32 16.59
N CYS A 124 9.63 7.97 15.76
CA CYS A 124 10.00 9.37 16.00
C CYS A 124 10.30 10.14 14.71
N GLY A 125 10.32 11.47 14.79
CA GLY A 125 10.56 12.34 13.63
C GLY A 125 9.26 12.78 12.97
N GLN A 126 9.30 13.87 12.18
CA GLN A 126 8.11 14.46 11.53
C GLN A 126 6.91 14.69 12.47
N GLY A 127 7.17 15.10 13.71
CA GLY A 127 6.13 15.33 14.71
C GLY A 127 5.57 14.05 15.35
N ALA A 128 6.09 12.87 15.00
CA ALA A 128 5.76 11.62 15.67
C ALA A 128 6.54 11.43 16.98
N ASP A 129 5.86 10.90 17.97
CA ASP A 129 6.44 10.39 19.22
C ASP A 129 5.61 9.20 19.71
N GLY A 130 6.19 8.01 19.62
CA GLY A 130 5.48 6.78 19.91
C GLY A 130 6.36 5.56 19.99
N TRP A 131 5.70 4.43 20.23
CA TRP A 131 6.31 3.12 20.39
C TRP A 131 5.43 2.07 19.75
N VAL A 132 6.06 1.00 19.29
CA VAL A 132 5.40 -0.25 18.94
C VAL A 132 6.06 -1.40 19.70
N ASP A 133 5.28 -2.10 20.52
CA ASP A 133 5.69 -3.38 21.11
C ASP A 133 5.36 -4.50 20.12
N LEU A 134 6.26 -5.46 19.94
CA LEU A 134 6.17 -6.53 18.95
C LEU A 134 6.13 -7.90 19.62
N ASP A 135 5.26 -8.78 19.12
CA ASP A 135 5.30 -10.20 19.47
C ASP A 135 6.38 -10.89 18.64
N SER A 136 7.56 -11.06 19.22
CA SER A 136 8.70 -11.77 18.61
C SER A 136 8.42 -13.20 18.12
N SER A 137 7.28 -13.81 18.49
CA SER A 137 6.88 -15.12 17.97
C SER A 137 6.19 -15.05 16.61
N VAL A 138 5.78 -13.86 16.17
CA VAL A 138 5.13 -13.62 14.88
C VAL A 138 6.15 -13.01 13.91
N LYS A 139 6.21 -13.54 12.70
CA LYS A 139 7.05 -12.97 11.63
C LYS A 139 6.30 -11.86 10.91
N PRO A 140 6.96 -10.75 10.54
CA PRO A 140 6.36 -9.75 9.69
C PRO A 140 6.14 -10.31 8.28
N TYR A 141 5.18 -9.74 7.56
CA TYR A 141 5.02 -9.94 6.14
C TYR A 141 6.00 -9.02 5.42
N ALA A 142 6.85 -9.62 4.59
CA ALA A 142 7.82 -8.93 3.75
C ALA A 142 8.14 -9.81 2.55
N LEU A 143 8.57 -9.19 1.46
CA LEU A 143 9.08 -9.90 0.30
C LEU A 143 10.54 -10.33 0.54
N LEU A 144 10.72 -11.38 1.33
CA LEU A 144 12.06 -11.90 1.70
C LEU A 144 12.66 -12.85 0.65
N LYS A 145 12.01 -13.03 -0.50
CA LYS A 145 12.44 -13.96 -1.55
C LYS A 145 13.19 -13.22 -2.65
N SER A 146 14.19 -13.88 -3.23
CA SER A 146 14.88 -13.38 -4.42
C SER A 146 13.88 -13.16 -5.57
N VAL A 147 14.02 -12.01 -6.23
CA VAL A 147 13.26 -11.62 -7.43
C VAL A 147 14.04 -11.89 -8.72
N GLU A 148 15.17 -12.60 -8.63
CA GLU A 148 15.99 -13.01 -9.79
C GLU A 148 15.30 -14.09 -10.65
N GLY A 149 14.46 -14.91 -10.03
CA GLY A 149 13.70 -15.98 -10.69
C GLY A 149 12.26 -15.59 -11.06
N PRO A 150 11.43 -16.56 -11.48
CA PRO A 150 10.00 -16.34 -11.65
C PRO A 150 9.33 -15.87 -10.36
N PHE A 151 8.46 -14.87 -10.46
CA PHE A 151 7.77 -14.29 -9.32
C PHE A 151 6.43 -13.68 -9.73
N VAL A 152 5.51 -13.60 -8.77
CA VAL A 152 4.14 -13.13 -8.98
C VAL A 152 3.75 -12.39 -7.71
N HIS A 153 3.85 -11.05 -7.73
CA HIS A 153 3.67 -10.21 -6.53
C HIS A 153 2.81 -8.98 -6.82
N SER A 154 2.07 -8.53 -5.80
CA SER A 154 1.52 -7.18 -5.74
C SER A 154 2.66 -6.16 -5.68
N VAL A 155 2.45 -4.99 -6.27
CA VAL A 155 3.41 -3.89 -6.21
C VAL A 155 3.71 -3.44 -4.78
N ALA A 156 2.72 -3.48 -3.89
CA ALA A 156 2.88 -3.16 -2.46
C ALA A 156 3.94 -4.04 -1.78
N GLU A 157 3.99 -5.34 -2.12
CA GLU A 157 4.93 -6.28 -1.50
C GLU A 157 6.41 -5.89 -1.70
N PHE A 158 6.71 -5.01 -2.66
CA PHE A 158 8.06 -4.49 -2.88
C PHE A 158 8.43 -3.30 -1.99
N PHE A 159 7.46 -2.67 -1.35
CA PHE A 159 7.65 -1.36 -0.73
C PHE A 159 7.26 -1.28 0.74
N GLU A 160 6.90 -2.39 1.38
CA GLU A 160 6.57 -2.40 2.80
C GLU A 160 7.01 -3.68 3.53
N VAL A 161 7.12 -3.55 4.85
CA VAL A 161 7.17 -4.66 5.80
C VAL A 161 6.10 -4.41 6.86
N HIS A 162 5.22 -5.37 7.12
CA HIS A 162 4.08 -5.13 8.02
C HIS A 162 3.74 -6.29 8.95
N HIS A 163 3.08 -5.97 10.06
CA HIS A 163 2.31 -6.92 10.84
C HIS A 163 0.82 -6.58 10.74
N ALA A 164 0.00 -7.60 10.50
CA ALA A 164 -1.45 -7.46 10.42
C ALA A 164 -2.16 -8.35 11.45
N HIS A 165 -3.17 -7.81 12.13
CA HIS A 165 -4.06 -8.51 13.04
C HIS A 165 -5.21 -9.21 12.29
N LEU A 166 -4.83 -10.22 11.51
CA LEU A 166 -5.74 -10.92 10.59
C LEU A 166 -6.95 -11.57 11.28
N HIS A 167 -6.78 -12.07 12.51
CA HIS A 167 -7.81 -12.82 13.22
C HIS A 167 -8.24 -12.14 14.51
N ARG A 168 -9.44 -11.56 14.51
CA ARG A 168 -10.02 -10.82 15.65
C ARG A 168 -10.00 -11.55 16.99
N LYS A 169 -10.05 -12.88 16.98
CA LYS A 169 -10.08 -13.73 18.18
C LYS A 169 -8.69 -14.11 18.69
N GLN A 170 -7.64 -13.83 17.94
CA GLN A 170 -6.26 -14.10 18.32
C GLN A 170 -5.63 -12.83 18.91
N ALA A 171 -4.52 -12.99 19.63
CA ALA A 171 -3.73 -11.85 20.10
C ALA A 171 -3.24 -11.02 18.90
N ALA A 172 -3.15 -9.70 19.10
CA ALA A 172 -2.50 -8.84 18.12
C ALA A 172 -0.99 -9.14 18.10
N PRO A 173 -0.33 -9.12 16.93
CA PRO A 173 1.12 -9.32 16.85
C PRO A 173 1.94 -8.07 17.22
N PHE A 174 1.28 -6.95 17.51
CA PHE A 174 1.92 -5.69 17.88
C PHE A 174 1.00 -4.84 18.77
N TRP A 175 1.56 -3.82 19.44
CA TRP A 175 0.85 -2.77 20.18
C TRP A 175 1.46 -1.40 19.94
N VAL A 176 0.73 -0.50 19.27
CA VAL A 176 1.16 0.86 18.96
C VAL A 176 0.55 1.84 19.97
N SER A 177 1.38 2.75 20.47
CA SER A 177 0.99 3.92 21.26
C SER A 177 1.82 5.14 20.86
N GLY A 178 1.19 6.28 20.58
CA GLY A 178 1.91 7.48 20.18
C GLY A 178 1.04 8.56 19.55
N GLU A 179 1.69 9.66 19.21
CA GLU A 179 1.12 10.75 18.42
C GLU A 179 1.78 10.77 17.04
N PHE A 180 0.98 10.95 15.98
CA PHE A 180 1.44 10.90 14.60
C PHE A 180 0.82 12.03 13.78
N LEU A 181 1.59 12.56 12.84
CA LEU A 181 1.07 13.41 11.76
C LEU A 181 0.76 12.56 10.54
N VAL A 182 -0.44 12.71 10.00
CA VAL A 182 -0.92 11.96 8.84
C VAL A 182 -0.91 12.87 7.62
N SER A 183 -0.26 12.46 6.54
CA SER A 183 -0.21 13.25 5.31
C SER A 183 -1.26 12.82 4.28
N GLY A 184 -1.68 11.56 4.33
CA GLY A 184 -2.68 11.02 3.42
C GLY A 184 -3.36 9.79 4.00
N VAL A 185 -4.45 9.40 3.33
CA VAL A 185 -5.19 8.19 3.67
C VAL A 185 -5.45 7.40 2.40
N LEU A 186 -5.28 6.09 2.48
CA LEU A 186 -5.80 5.16 1.49
C LEU A 186 -7.02 4.45 2.05
N SER A 187 -7.94 4.08 1.17
CA SER A 187 -9.14 3.35 1.56
C SER A 187 -9.43 2.26 0.56
N VAL A 188 -9.59 1.03 1.05
CA VAL A 188 -9.90 -0.14 0.24
C VAL A 188 -11.12 -0.84 0.79
N MET A 189 -11.99 -1.29 -0.09
CA MET A 189 -13.04 -2.24 0.27
C MET A 189 -13.12 -3.31 -0.82
N ARG A 190 -12.95 -4.57 -0.44
CA ARG A 190 -13.04 -5.67 -1.41
C ARG A 190 -14.47 -5.78 -1.95
N PRO A 191 -14.67 -6.38 -3.13
CA PRO A 191 -16.01 -6.56 -3.72
C PRO A 191 -17.01 -7.30 -2.82
N THR A 192 -16.53 -8.13 -1.90
CA THR A 192 -17.35 -8.85 -0.91
C THR A 192 -17.67 -8.05 0.35
N GLY A 193 -17.05 -6.87 0.51
CA GLY A 193 -17.22 -6.00 1.66
C GLY A 193 -18.61 -5.41 1.75
N ARG A 194 -19.04 -5.09 2.98
CA ARG A 194 -20.32 -4.47 3.24
C ARG A 194 -20.12 -2.99 3.54
N LEU A 195 -20.88 -2.14 2.82
CA LEU A 195 -20.97 -0.73 3.15
C LEU A 195 -21.45 -0.56 4.61
N PRO A 196 -20.71 0.18 5.47
CA PRO A 196 -21.15 0.48 6.83
C PRO A 196 -22.50 1.19 6.87
N TYR A 197 -22.75 2.07 5.89
CA TYR A 197 -24.02 2.77 5.70
C TYR A 197 -24.15 3.26 4.24
N GLU A 198 -25.35 3.70 3.86
CA GLU A 198 -25.66 4.21 2.52
C GLU A 198 -24.83 5.46 2.19
N ASN A 199 -24.21 5.50 1.01
CA ASN A 199 -23.29 6.56 0.56
C ASN A 199 -21.93 6.63 1.27
N SER A 200 -21.57 5.65 2.11
CA SER A 200 -20.27 5.63 2.78
C SER A 200 -19.07 5.74 1.81
N THR A 201 -19.15 5.20 0.59
CA THR A 201 -18.09 5.37 -0.42
C THR A 201 -17.80 6.83 -0.72
N ARG A 202 -18.84 7.63 -1.03
CA ARG A 202 -18.68 9.06 -1.30
C ARG A 202 -18.13 9.82 -0.10
N ASP A 203 -18.58 9.46 1.10
CA ASP A 203 -18.13 10.14 2.32
C ASP A 203 -16.68 9.76 2.66
N VAL A 204 -16.25 8.53 2.37
CA VAL A 204 -14.85 8.09 2.45
C VAL A 204 -13.99 8.82 1.42
N ASP A 205 -14.44 8.94 0.17
CA ASP A 205 -13.73 9.71 -0.86
C ASP A 205 -13.55 11.16 -0.41
N ALA A 206 -14.62 11.78 0.12
CA ALA A 206 -14.56 13.14 0.67
C ALA A 206 -13.61 13.24 1.87
N PHE A 207 -13.55 12.21 2.72
CA PHE A 207 -12.60 12.14 3.83
C PHE A 207 -11.15 12.08 3.36
N VAL A 208 -10.83 11.24 2.36
CA VAL A 208 -9.50 11.17 1.74
C VAL A 208 -9.10 12.55 1.20
N GLN A 209 -9.99 13.21 0.45
CA GLN A 209 -9.73 14.56 -0.06
C GLN A 209 -9.56 15.59 1.06
N LYS A 210 -10.35 15.49 2.13
CA LYS A 210 -10.28 16.39 3.29
C LYS A 210 -8.94 16.26 4.01
N VAL A 211 -8.44 15.03 4.21
CA VAL A 211 -7.11 14.78 4.79
C VAL A 211 -6.02 15.38 3.90
N ALA A 212 -6.04 15.09 2.59
CA ALA A 212 -5.02 15.56 1.66
C ALA A 212 -4.95 17.10 1.53
N ALA A 213 -6.08 17.79 1.72
CA ALA A 213 -6.17 19.25 1.63
C ALA A 213 -5.97 19.97 2.98
N ALA A 214 -5.86 19.24 4.09
CA ALA A 214 -5.76 19.82 5.42
C ALA A 214 -4.41 20.47 5.68
N ASN A 215 -4.38 21.46 6.57
CA ASN A 215 -3.12 22.07 7.01
C ASN A 215 -2.42 21.20 8.06
N SER A 216 -3.21 20.46 8.86
CA SER A 216 -2.70 19.55 9.89
C SER A 216 -3.69 18.42 10.13
N VAL A 217 -3.19 17.18 10.08
CA VAL A 217 -3.92 16.00 10.52
C VAL A 217 -3.12 15.27 11.59
N LYS A 218 -3.70 15.16 12.79
CA LYS A 218 -3.06 14.53 13.95
C LYS A 218 -3.84 13.30 14.38
N MET A 219 -3.14 12.19 14.57
CA MET A 219 -3.67 10.95 15.10
C MET A 219 -3.00 10.62 16.44
N ILE A 220 -3.80 10.19 17.43
CA ILE A 220 -3.30 9.71 18.72
C ILE A 220 -3.77 8.28 18.91
N VAL A 221 -2.81 7.37 19.08
CA VAL A 221 -3.07 5.95 19.32
C VAL A 221 -2.67 5.61 20.75
N THR A 222 -3.52 4.86 21.46
CA THR A 222 -3.22 4.30 22.78
C THR A 222 -3.57 2.82 22.76
N ASP A 223 -2.56 1.96 22.91
CA ASP A 223 -2.69 0.50 22.97
C ASP A 223 -3.51 -0.07 21.80
N ASN A 224 -3.08 0.22 20.56
CA ASN A 224 -3.77 -0.10 19.31
C ASN A 224 -5.15 0.54 19.12
N LYS A 225 -5.53 1.53 19.92
CA LYS A 225 -6.80 2.22 19.73
C LYS A 225 -6.55 3.64 19.25
N VAL A 226 -7.12 4.01 18.11
CA VAL A 226 -7.17 5.42 17.70
C VAL A 226 -8.11 6.15 18.65
N THR A 227 -7.55 7.00 19.51
CA THR A 227 -8.30 7.74 20.55
C THR A 227 -8.66 9.16 20.13
N SER A 228 -7.91 9.71 19.18
CA SER A 228 -8.18 11.00 18.53
C SER A 228 -7.66 11.00 17.11
N PHE A 229 -8.44 11.57 16.19
CA PHE A 229 -8.06 11.85 14.82
C PHE A 229 -8.59 13.23 14.43
N CYS A 230 -7.75 14.25 14.53
CA CYS A 230 -8.12 15.64 14.27
C CYS A 230 -7.67 16.07 12.87
N ILE A 231 -8.61 16.55 12.04
CA ILE A 231 -8.33 17.26 10.78
C ILE A 231 -8.58 18.75 11.00
N ASP A 232 -7.56 19.61 10.94
CA ASP A 232 -7.67 21.06 11.17
C ASP A 232 -8.48 21.43 12.45
N ALA A 233 -8.30 20.64 13.52
CA ALA A 233 -9.00 20.69 14.81
C ALA A 233 -10.43 20.10 14.89
N GLU A 234 -10.91 19.46 13.82
CA GLU A 234 -12.16 18.71 13.83
C GLU A 234 -11.91 17.22 14.09
N GLU A 235 -12.43 16.71 15.21
CA GLU A 235 -12.32 15.31 15.62
C GLU A 235 -13.15 14.37 14.72
N GLN A 236 -12.56 13.27 14.28
CA GLN A 236 -13.15 12.29 13.35
C GLN A 236 -13.18 10.85 13.91
N VAL A 237 -12.78 10.61 15.17
CA VAL A 237 -12.70 9.25 15.73
C VAL A 237 -14.02 8.47 15.63
N ASP A 238 -15.17 9.13 15.74
CA ASP A 238 -16.48 8.47 15.59
C ASP A 238 -16.73 8.02 14.14
N PHE A 239 -16.24 8.78 13.17
CA PHE A 239 -16.27 8.39 11.76
C PHE A 239 -15.39 7.15 11.53
N LEU A 240 -14.16 7.17 12.05
CA LEU A 240 -13.25 6.01 11.98
C LEU A 240 -13.84 4.75 12.62
N ARG A 241 -14.52 4.90 13.78
CA ARG A 241 -15.21 3.79 14.45
C ARG A 241 -16.28 3.16 13.56
N ILE A 242 -17.03 3.95 12.81
CA ILE A 242 -18.05 3.45 11.87
C ILE A 242 -17.38 2.70 10.72
N LEU A 243 -16.32 3.26 10.15
CA LEU A 243 -15.65 2.68 8.99
C LEU A 243 -14.92 1.37 9.32
N GLY A 244 -14.27 1.29 10.47
CA GLY A 244 -13.64 0.05 10.95
C GLY A 244 -14.64 -1.05 11.33
N GLY A 245 -15.94 -0.75 11.36
CA GLY A 245 -17.02 -1.72 11.57
C GLY A 245 -16.84 -2.53 12.85
N ASP A 246 -16.73 -3.85 12.69
CA ASP A 246 -16.52 -4.78 13.80
C ASP A 246 -15.17 -4.60 14.51
N ARG A 247 -14.17 -4.06 13.80
CA ARG A 247 -12.85 -3.71 14.35
C ARG A 247 -12.85 -2.32 14.98
N GLN A 248 -13.84 -1.48 14.67
CA GLN A 248 -13.97 -0.13 15.21
C GLN A 248 -12.67 0.68 14.99
N GLU A 249 -12.29 1.53 15.94
CA GLU A 249 -11.05 2.31 15.93
C GLU A 249 -9.77 1.52 16.28
N LEU A 250 -9.80 0.17 16.23
CA LEU A 250 -8.63 -0.64 16.51
C LEU A 250 -7.68 -0.65 15.32
N VAL A 251 -6.43 -0.31 15.58
CA VAL A 251 -5.32 -0.49 14.65
C VAL A 251 -5.16 -1.99 14.40
N THR A 252 -5.34 -2.36 13.14
CA THR A 252 -5.26 -3.74 12.64
C THR A 252 -3.98 -3.99 11.86
N GLU A 253 -3.25 -2.95 11.47
CA GLU A 253 -1.97 -3.08 10.80
C GLU A 253 -0.97 -2.02 11.28
N PHE A 254 0.29 -2.44 11.39
CA PHE A 254 1.45 -1.56 11.51
C PHE A 254 2.44 -1.96 10.43
N ALA A 255 2.89 -0.99 9.63
CA ALA A 255 3.78 -1.21 8.52
C ALA A 255 4.88 -0.16 8.45
N ILE A 256 6.01 -0.57 7.91
CA ILE A 256 7.17 0.28 7.58
C ILE A 256 7.26 0.33 6.06
N GLY A 257 7.00 1.50 5.49
CA GLY A 257 7.21 1.74 4.06
C GLY A 257 8.68 2.04 3.78
N VAL A 258 9.18 1.62 2.62
CA VAL A 258 10.62 1.65 2.30
C VAL A 258 10.96 2.28 0.94
N ASN A 259 9.99 2.88 0.26
CA ASN A 259 10.17 3.52 -1.04
C ASN A 259 10.46 5.01 -0.91
N GLU A 260 11.72 5.36 -0.62
CA GLU A 260 12.15 6.76 -0.52
C GLU A 260 12.10 7.50 -1.88
N ALA A 261 12.22 6.76 -2.99
CA ALA A 261 12.38 7.32 -4.33
C ALA A 261 11.15 8.09 -4.83
N ILE A 262 10.00 7.91 -4.18
CA ILE A 262 8.73 8.55 -4.55
C ILE A 262 8.36 9.74 -3.67
N GLU A 263 9.12 10.08 -2.62
CA GLU A 263 8.76 11.11 -1.61
C GLU A 263 8.26 12.43 -2.23
N GLU A 264 9.00 12.97 -3.19
CA GLU A 264 8.70 14.25 -3.86
C GLU A 264 7.61 14.15 -4.94
N LYS A 265 7.06 12.95 -5.17
CA LYS A 265 6.10 12.65 -6.25
C LYS A 265 4.72 12.29 -5.72
N ILE A 266 4.58 12.11 -4.41
CA ILE A 266 3.31 11.65 -3.84
C ILE A 266 2.25 12.74 -3.92
N ASP A 267 1.11 12.34 -4.46
CA ASP A 267 -0.15 13.07 -4.40
C ASP A 267 -1.07 12.34 -3.43
N TYR A 268 -1.17 12.86 -2.20
CA TYR A 268 -1.99 12.28 -1.13
C TYR A 268 -3.49 12.38 -1.40
N ALA A 269 -3.93 13.14 -2.41
CA ALA A 269 -5.32 13.16 -2.85
C ALA A 269 -5.69 11.94 -3.70
N ARG A 270 -4.72 11.11 -4.09
CA ARG A 270 -4.94 9.90 -4.89
C ARG A 270 -4.93 8.66 -4.04
N ASN A 271 -5.98 7.86 -4.17
CA ASN A 271 -6.08 6.56 -3.54
C ASN A 271 -5.31 5.52 -4.39
N SER A 272 -3.97 5.56 -4.33
CA SER A 272 -3.08 4.64 -5.03
C SER A 272 -2.37 3.73 -4.04
N GLN A 273 -2.36 2.43 -4.32
CA GLN A 273 -1.59 1.44 -3.57
C GLN A 273 -0.10 1.80 -3.45
N LEU A 274 0.47 2.52 -4.42
CA LEU A 274 1.89 2.89 -4.36
C LEU A 274 2.20 3.89 -3.24
N ASN A 275 1.20 4.62 -2.75
CA ASN A 275 1.40 5.61 -1.70
C ASN A 275 1.68 4.96 -0.33
N GLU A 276 1.19 3.73 -0.07
CA GLU A 276 1.46 3.04 1.22
C GLU A 276 2.92 2.65 1.38
N GLY A 277 3.62 2.46 0.26
CA GLY A 277 5.03 2.09 0.24
C GLY A 277 6.00 3.23 0.56
N ILE A 278 5.55 4.48 0.73
CA ILE A 278 6.42 5.63 1.01
C ILE A 278 7.29 5.40 2.24
N GLU A 279 8.53 5.86 2.22
CA GLU A 279 9.39 5.78 3.41
C GLU A 279 8.74 6.45 4.63
N GLY A 280 8.68 5.71 5.74
CA GLY A 280 7.97 6.09 6.96
C GLY A 280 7.20 4.92 7.54
N ILE A 281 6.05 5.21 8.15
CA ILE A 281 5.13 4.17 8.63
C ILE A 281 3.71 4.42 8.11
N HIS A 282 2.89 3.37 8.11
CA HIS A 282 1.44 3.53 8.13
C HIS A 282 0.81 2.64 9.20
N LEU A 283 -0.33 3.12 9.68
CA LEU A 283 -1.21 2.37 10.57
C LEU A 283 -2.53 2.15 9.85
N ALA A 284 -3.12 0.96 9.96
CA ALA A 284 -4.41 0.70 9.35
C ALA A 284 -5.49 0.40 10.38
N ILE A 285 -6.74 0.72 10.04
CA ILE A 285 -7.94 0.19 10.72
C ILE A 285 -8.79 -0.63 9.76
N GLY A 286 -9.62 -1.51 10.31
CA GLY A 286 -10.50 -2.37 9.52
C GLY A 286 -9.76 -3.52 8.84
N ASP A 287 -10.46 -4.27 7.98
CA ASP A 287 -9.91 -5.50 7.38
C ASP A 287 -10.16 -5.64 5.87
N GLY A 288 -10.87 -4.69 5.26
CA GLY A 288 -11.15 -4.66 3.82
C GLY A 288 -12.07 -5.78 3.33
N VAL A 289 -12.35 -6.78 4.16
CA VAL A 289 -13.16 -7.97 3.85
C VAL A 289 -14.59 -7.79 4.35
N SER A 290 -14.75 -7.29 5.57
CA SER A 290 -16.04 -7.04 6.20
C SER A 290 -16.56 -5.61 5.97
N GLY A 291 -15.66 -4.68 5.65
CA GLY A 291 -15.92 -3.26 5.41
C GLY A 291 -14.66 -2.60 4.84
N TYR A 292 -14.41 -1.34 5.19
CA TYR A 292 -13.21 -0.63 4.74
C TYR A 292 -11.95 -1.14 5.46
N HIS A 293 -10.84 -1.10 4.75
CA HIS A 293 -9.48 -1.03 5.27
C HIS A 293 -8.99 0.39 4.98
N ILE A 294 -8.40 1.05 5.98
CA ILE A 294 -8.01 2.46 5.88
C ILE A 294 -6.61 2.62 6.42
N ASP A 295 -5.68 3.00 5.55
CA ASP A 295 -4.27 3.22 5.86
C ASP A 295 -4.01 4.70 6.10
N PHE A 296 -3.43 5.02 7.25
CA PHE A 296 -3.01 6.36 7.63
C PHE A 296 -1.52 6.52 7.39
N LEU A 297 -1.17 7.30 6.35
CA LEU A 297 0.22 7.45 5.90
C LEU A 297 0.95 8.50 6.75
N CYS A 298 2.01 8.07 7.42
CA CYS A 298 2.88 8.90 8.26
C CYS A 298 4.30 8.91 7.66
N PRO A 299 4.53 9.67 6.58
CA PRO A 299 5.79 9.66 5.84
C PRO A 299 6.94 10.17 6.71
N SER A 300 8.14 9.66 6.43
CA SER A 300 9.41 10.11 7.02
C SER A 300 9.46 10.01 8.56
N VAL A 301 8.56 9.22 9.17
CA VAL A 301 8.67 8.76 10.56
C VAL A 301 9.77 7.70 10.63
N GLY A 302 10.78 7.97 11.44
CA GLY A 302 11.88 7.05 11.72
C GLY A 302 11.48 5.95 12.70
N VAL A 303 12.03 4.76 12.46
CA VAL A 303 11.85 3.58 13.30
C VAL A 303 13.21 3.18 13.87
N GLU A 304 13.33 3.20 15.20
CA GLU A 304 14.58 2.92 15.91
C GLU A 304 14.41 1.76 16.89
N VAL A 305 15.42 0.91 17.01
CA VAL A 305 15.46 -0.14 18.06
C VAL A 305 15.77 0.52 19.41
N GLU A 306 15.04 0.13 20.45
CA GLU A 306 15.38 0.53 21.82
C GLU A 306 16.69 -0.17 22.24
N GLY A 307 17.73 0.62 22.54
CA GLY A 307 19.05 0.13 22.95
C GLY A 307 19.16 -0.29 24.41
#